data_AF-K2RGA6-F1
#
_entry.id   AF-K2RGA6-F1
#
_cell.length_a   1.000
_cell.length_b   1.000
_cell.length_c   1.000
_cell.angle_alpha   90.00
_cell.angle_beta   90.00
_cell.angle_gamma   90.00
#
_symmetry.space_group_name_H-M   'P 1'
#
loop_
_entity.id
_entity.type
_entity.pdbx_description
1 polymer ?
#
loop_
_entity_poly.entity_id
_entity_poly.type
_entity_poly.pdbx_seq_one_letter_code
_entity_poly.pdbx_strand_id
1 'polypeptide(L)'
;MSTNIMIGLLSKNPELHARVENLRTRLLPIYRMPTGPPHPCFPKTILHFWLLSESEINSIAQYYSQTEPDEYTLTYPHPMLWDHQAFSQMSTTERICAKRRELALFIGLRANMGAEHKKALSWLEKHQNTWAI
;
A
#
# COMPACT_ATOMS: atom_id res chain seq x y z
N MET A 1 -9.64 26.65 -13.65
CA MET A 1 -8.37 27.24 -14.13
C MET A 1 -7.12 26.40 -13.81
N SER A 2 -7.15 25.39 -12.91
CA SER A 2 -5.97 24.56 -12.59
C SER A 2 -5.57 23.48 -13.60
N THR A 3 -6.44 23.08 -14.53
CA THR A 3 -6.20 21.93 -15.40
C THR A 3 -5.11 22.15 -16.45
N ASN A 4 -4.96 23.39 -16.95
CA ASN A 4 -3.99 23.72 -18.01
C ASN A 4 -2.52 23.70 -17.52
N ILE A 5 -2.26 24.08 -16.27
CA ILE A 5 -0.90 24.05 -15.71
C ILE A 5 -0.47 22.59 -15.46
N MET A 6 -1.37 21.74 -14.98
CA MET A 6 -1.09 20.32 -14.76
C MET A 6 -0.73 19.58 -16.06
N ILE A 7 -1.45 19.87 -17.16
CA ILE A 7 -1.16 19.25 -18.47
C ILE A 7 0.22 19.68 -18.98
N GLY A 8 0.59 20.95 -18.85
CA GLY A 8 1.88 21.47 -19.33
C GLY A 8 3.12 21.02 -18.53
N LEU A 9 2.94 20.61 -17.27
CA LEU A 9 4.02 20.04 -16.44
C LEU A 9 4.21 18.54 -16.72
N LEU A 10 3.11 17.79 -16.83
CA LEU A 10 3.17 16.37 -17.13
C LEU A 10 3.66 16.09 -18.56
N SER A 11 3.37 16.97 -19.52
CA SER A 11 3.87 16.85 -20.88
C SER A 11 5.40 17.04 -20.99
N LYS A 12 6.03 17.68 -20.01
CA LYS A 12 7.48 17.96 -20.00
C LYS A 12 8.28 16.87 -19.29
N ASN A 13 7.64 16.01 -18.50
CA ASN A 13 8.30 14.91 -17.80
C ASN A 13 7.51 13.59 -17.99
N PRO A 14 7.90 12.77 -18.97
CA PRO A 14 7.20 11.53 -19.29
C PRO A 14 7.23 10.51 -18.13
N GLU A 15 8.28 10.52 -17.31
CA GLU A 15 8.38 9.63 -16.14
C GLU A 15 7.36 10.00 -15.07
N LEU A 16 7.22 11.30 -14.78
CA LEU A 16 6.21 11.80 -13.85
C LEU A 16 4.81 11.50 -14.36
N HIS A 17 4.54 11.70 -15.65
CA HIS A 17 3.26 11.36 -16.27
C HIS A 17 2.96 9.87 -16.11
N ALA A 18 3.89 8.99 -16.50
CA ALA A 18 3.73 7.54 -16.35
C ALA A 18 3.46 7.13 -14.89
N ARG A 19 4.15 7.78 -13.93
CA ARG A 19 3.95 7.52 -12.50
C ARG A 19 2.56 7.96 -12.03
N VAL A 20 2.11 9.15 -12.42
CA VAL A 20 0.78 9.66 -12.08
C VAL A 20 -0.32 8.77 -12.67
N GLU A 21 -0.17 8.33 -13.92
CA GLU A 21 -1.11 7.39 -14.54
C GLU A 21 -1.13 6.04 -13.81
N ASN A 22 0.03 5.51 -13.41
CA ASN A 22 0.09 4.32 -12.56
C ASN A 22 -0.65 4.53 -11.24
N LEU A 23 -0.42 5.65 -10.55
CA LEU A 23 -1.08 5.99 -9.29
C LEU A 23 -2.61 6.14 -9.42
N ARG A 24 -3.11 6.52 -10.60
CA ARG A 24 -4.54 6.62 -10.93
C ARG A 24 -5.20 5.27 -11.22
N THR A 25 -4.42 4.20 -11.42
CA THR A 25 -4.95 2.85 -11.71
C THR A 25 -5.94 2.43 -10.63
N ARG A 26 -7.14 2.03 -11.04
CA ARG A 26 -8.20 1.58 -10.13
C ARG A 26 -7.92 0.16 -9.63
N LEU A 27 -8.20 -0.08 -8.36
CA LEU A 27 -8.13 -1.39 -7.75
C LEU A 27 -9.54 -1.98 -7.63
N LEU A 28 -9.66 -3.28 -7.89
CA LEU A 28 -10.92 -3.99 -7.72
C LEU A 28 -11.08 -4.39 -6.25
N PRO A 29 -12.26 -4.14 -5.64
CA PRO A 29 -12.51 -4.53 -4.28
C PRO A 29 -12.62 -6.05 -4.12
N ILE A 30 -12.08 -6.56 -3.02
CA ILE A 30 -12.34 -7.93 -2.56
C ILE A 30 -13.62 -7.93 -1.70
N TYR A 31 -14.40 -8.99 -1.80
CA TYR A 31 -15.60 -9.20 -0.98
C TYR A 31 -15.27 -10.06 0.22
N ARG A 32 -15.92 -9.77 1.35
CA ARG A 32 -15.76 -10.56 2.57
C ARG A 32 -16.52 -11.87 2.47
N MET A 33 -15.90 -12.93 2.98
CA MET A 33 -16.50 -14.25 3.14
C MET A 33 -17.22 -14.38 4.50
N PRO A 34 -18.29 -15.20 4.59
CA PRO A 34 -18.99 -15.87 3.48
C PRO A 34 -19.85 -14.91 2.66
N THR A 35 -20.18 -13.74 3.21
CA THR A 35 -20.91 -12.66 2.53
C THR A 35 -20.65 -11.33 3.22
N GLY A 36 -20.54 -10.25 2.45
CA GLY A 36 -20.38 -8.89 2.98
C GLY A 36 -19.90 -7.91 1.91
N PRO A 37 -20.17 -6.61 2.06
CA PRO A 37 -19.62 -5.61 1.17
C PRO A 37 -18.09 -5.55 1.31
N PRO A 38 -17.37 -4.92 0.37
CA PRO A 38 -15.96 -4.58 0.58
C PRO A 38 -15.78 -3.67 1.80
N HIS A 39 -14.65 -3.79 2.49
CA HIS A 39 -14.31 -2.90 3.60
C HIS A 39 -14.38 -1.41 3.16
N PRO A 40 -14.94 -0.49 3.98
CA PRO A 40 -15.12 0.91 3.59
C PRO A 40 -13.82 1.64 3.23
N CYS A 41 -12.72 1.30 3.90
CA CYS A 41 -11.39 1.83 3.61
C CYS A 41 -10.63 1.03 2.54
N PHE A 42 -11.26 0.06 1.85
CA PHE A 42 -10.56 -0.69 0.80
C PHE A 42 -10.05 0.28 -0.28
N PRO A 43 -8.77 0.19 -0.67
CA PRO A 43 -8.17 1.18 -1.55
C PRO A 43 -8.80 1.11 -2.95
N LYS A 44 -9.22 2.28 -3.44
CA LYS A 44 -9.90 2.41 -4.75
C LYS A 44 -8.90 2.59 -5.90
N THR A 45 -7.69 3.04 -5.60
CA THR A 45 -6.61 3.29 -6.57
C THR A 45 -5.26 2.94 -5.96
N ILE A 46 -4.23 2.80 -6.79
CA ILE A 46 -2.84 2.59 -6.31
C ILE A 46 -2.40 3.76 -5.40
N LEU A 47 -2.76 5.00 -5.73
CA LEU A 47 -2.48 6.16 -4.86
C LEU A 47 -3.13 5.99 -3.49
N HIS A 48 -4.41 5.64 -3.43
CA HIS A 48 -5.12 5.45 -2.17
C HIS A 48 -4.45 4.37 -1.32
N PHE A 49 -4.06 3.24 -1.94
CA PHE A 49 -3.30 2.19 -1.27
C PHE A 49 -2.03 2.71 -0.59
N TRP A 50 -1.26 3.59 -1.24
CA TRP A 50 -0.03 4.16 -0.67
C TRP A 50 -0.28 5.11 0.50
N LEU A 51 -1.47 5.73 0.54
CA LEU A 51 -1.86 6.69 1.57
C LEU A 51 -2.52 6.05 2.80
N LEU A 52 -2.77 4.73 2.77
CA LEU A 52 -3.34 4.03 3.91
C LEU A 52 -2.46 4.19 5.16
N SER A 53 -3.11 4.60 6.25
CA SER A 53 -2.57 4.65 7.60
C SER A 53 -2.46 3.27 8.23
N GLU A 54 -1.67 3.13 9.29
CA GLU A 54 -1.51 1.84 9.97
C GLU A 54 -2.85 1.28 10.50
N SER A 55 -3.69 2.15 11.06
CA SER A 55 -5.01 1.77 11.59
C SER A 55 -5.95 1.27 10.50
N GLU A 56 -5.95 1.90 9.33
CA GLU A 56 -6.75 1.45 8.19
C GLU A 56 -6.29 0.09 7.66
N ILE A 57 -4.98 -0.15 7.57
CA ILE A 57 -4.45 -1.45 7.15
C ILE A 57 -4.84 -2.53 8.18
N ASN A 58 -4.72 -2.26 9.48
CA ASN A 58 -5.15 -3.19 10.54
C ASN A 58 -6.65 -3.48 10.46
N SER A 59 -7.48 -2.44 10.26
CA SER A 59 -8.95 -2.59 10.12
C SER A 59 -9.32 -3.47 8.94
N ILE A 60 -8.62 -3.31 7.80
CA ILE A 60 -8.78 -4.16 6.62
C ILE A 60 -8.41 -5.61 6.93
N ALA A 61 -7.24 -5.84 7.55
CA ALA A 61 -6.77 -7.19 7.88
C ALA A 61 -7.73 -7.92 8.84
N GLN A 62 -8.23 -7.22 9.86
CA GLN A 62 -9.21 -7.78 10.78
C GLN A 62 -10.53 -8.12 10.07
N TYR A 63 -11.02 -7.26 9.16
CA TYR A 63 -12.28 -7.47 8.45
C TYR A 63 -12.30 -8.73 7.59
N TYR A 64 -11.16 -9.07 6.96
CA TYR A 64 -10.98 -10.26 6.13
C TYR A 64 -10.44 -11.48 6.90
N SER A 65 -10.52 -11.47 8.24
CA SER A 65 -10.04 -12.56 9.10
C SER A 65 -8.56 -12.90 8.88
N GLN A 66 -7.73 -11.90 8.62
CA GLN A 66 -6.30 -12.07 8.37
C GLN A 66 -5.43 -11.81 9.61
N THR A 67 -5.96 -11.07 10.59
CA THR A 67 -5.30 -10.83 11.89
C THR A 67 -5.52 -11.97 12.86
N GLU A 68 -6.78 -12.43 12.98
CA GLU A 68 -7.17 -13.58 13.78
C GLU A 68 -7.75 -14.62 12.81
N PRO A 69 -6.97 -15.65 12.42
CA PRO A 69 -7.39 -16.59 11.39
C PRO A 69 -8.65 -17.39 11.79
N ASP A 70 -9.54 -17.58 10.82
CA ASP A 70 -10.75 -18.40 10.92
C ASP A 70 -10.86 -19.36 9.71
N GLU A 71 -12.02 -20.00 9.57
CA GLU A 71 -12.31 -20.93 8.47
C GLU A 71 -12.25 -20.28 7.07
N TYR A 72 -12.36 -18.95 6.97
CA TYR A 72 -12.35 -18.21 5.71
C TYR A 72 -10.98 -17.64 5.35
N THR A 73 -10.03 -17.55 6.27
CA THR A 73 -8.70 -16.93 6.03
C THR A 73 -8.01 -17.48 4.80
N LEU A 74 -8.05 -18.80 4.60
CA LEU A 74 -7.38 -19.50 3.50
C LEU A 74 -8.21 -19.56 2.21
N THR A 75 -9.42 -18.98 2.20
CA THR A 75 -10.26 -18.91 1.01
C THR A 75 -9.88 -17.76 0.08
N TYR A 76 -9.13 -16.77 0.59
CA TYR A 76 -8.61 -15.68 -0.22
C TYR A 76 -7.37 -16.13 -1.01
N PRO A 77 -7.12 -15.57 -2.22
CA PRO A 77 -6.02 -16.01 -3.09
C PRO A 77 -4.63 -15.92 -2.46
N HIS A 78 -4.43 -15.00 -1.51
CA HIS A 78 -3.19 -14.86 -0.78
C HIS A 78 -3.47 -14.40 0.65
N PRO A 79 -3.31 -15.25 1.67
CA PRO A 79 -3.48 -14.83 3.06
C PRO A 79 -2.36 -13.86 3.47
N MET A 80 -2.66 -12.93 4.38
CA MET A 80 -1.65 -12.05 4.96
C MET A 80 -0.88 -12.81 6.05
N LEU A 81 0.45 -12.82 6.01
CA LEU A 81 1.27 -13.43 7.05
C LEU A 81 1.39 -12.47 8.24
N TRP A 82 0.29 -12.34 9.00
CA TRP A 82 0.14 -11.31 10.02
C TRP A 82 0.88 -11.63 11.32
N ASP A 83 2.19 -11.34 11.35
CA ASP A 83 3.05 -11.63 12.50
C ASP A 83 3.07 -10.48 13.53
N HIS A 84 2.21 -10.58 14.55
CA HIS A 84 2.15 -9.62 15.65
C HIS A 84 3.46 -9.51 16.43
N GLN A 85 4.19 -10.61 16.60
CA GLN A 85 5.45 -10.63 17.35
C GLN A 85 6.52 -9.87 16.56
N ALA A 86 6.68 -10.16 15.27
CA ALA A 86 7.63 -9.44 14.43
C ALA A 86 7.30 -7.95 14.34
N PHE A 87 6.02 -7.59 14.15
CA PHE A 87 5.60 -6.19 14.08
C PHE A 87 5.87 -5.42 15.38
N SER A 88 5.78 -6.07 16.55
CA SER A 88 6.05 -5.42 17.84
C SER A 88 7.49 -4.95 18.01
N GLN A 89 8.43 -5.57 17.28
CA GLN A 89 9.86 -5.27 17.36
C GLN A 89 10.32 -4.23 16.31
N MET A 90 9.43 -3.82 15.40
CA MET A 90 9.74 -2.88 14.32
C MET A 90 9.47 -1.42 14.72
N SER A 91 10.24 -0.48 14.17
CA SER A 91 9.88 0.93 14.22
C SER A 91 8.54 1.18 13.50
N THR A 92 7.90 2.31 13.77
CA THR A 92 6.61 2.66 13.14
C THR A 92 6.68 2.62 11.61
N THR A 93 7.74 3.17 11.01
CA THR A 93 7.90 3.20 9.55
C THR A 93 8.07 1.79 8.97
N GLU A 94 8.93 0.98 9.56
CA GLU A 94 9.17 -0.41 9.11
C GLU A 94 7.90 -1.26 9.24
N ARG A 95 7.19 -1.13 10.36
CA ARG A 95 5.95 -1.84 10.63
C ARG A 95 4.87 -1.51 9.62
N ILE A 96 4.66 -0.22 9.32
CA ILE A 96 3.70 0.22 8.28
C ILE A 96 4.07 -0.38 6.92
N CYS A 97 5.36 -0.39 6.57
CA CYS A 97 5.83 -0.91 5.29
C CYS A 97 5.65 -2.42 5.17
N ALA A 98 5.94 -3.17 6.24
CA ALA A 98 5.71 -4.60 6.31
C ALA A 98 4.23 -4.95 6.18
N LYS A 99 3.35 -4.30 6.97
CA LYS A 99 1.89 -4.51 6.90
C LYS A 99 1.31 -4.15 5.54
N ARG A 100 1.77 -3.04 4.95
CA ARG A 100 1.37 -2.61 3.61
C ARG A 100 1.80 -3.62 2.54
N ARG A 101 2.96 -4.26 2.70
CA ARG A 101 3.44 -5.32 1.80
C ARG A 101 2.53 -6.56 1.86
N GLU A 102 2.16 -7.00 3.05
CA GLU A 102 1.22 -8.12 3.22
C GLU A 102 -0.14 -7.81 2.59
N LEU A 103 -0.66 -6.60 2.82
CA LEU A 103 -1.89 -6.14 2.16
C LEU A 103 -1.76 -6.09 0.64
N ALA A 104 -0.62 -5.64 0.10
CA ALA A 104 -0.38 -5.61 -1.35
C ALA A 104 -0.52 -6.99 -1.98
N LEU A 105 0.08 -8.00 -1.35
CA LEU A 105 0.01 -9.38 -1.82
C LEU A 105 -1.42 -9.91 -1.75
N PHE A 106 -2.13 -9.65 -0.65
CA PHE A 106 -3.53 -10.03 -0.44
C PHE A 106 -4.45 -9.46 -1.53
N ILE A 107 -4.28 -8.19 -1.92
CA ILE A 107 -5.10 -7.55 -2.97
C ILE A 107 -4.60 -7.80 -4.40
N GLY A 108 -3.62 -8.69 -4.59
CA GLY A 108 -3.12 -9.07 -5.91
C GLY A 108 -2.15 -8.07 -6.55
N LEU A 109 -1.66 -7.08 -5.80
CA LEU A 109 -0.58 -6.21 -6.26
C LEU A 109 0.75 -6.96 -6.20
N ARG A 110 1.18 -7.52 -7.33
CA ARG A 110 2.52 -8.11 -7.50
C ARG A 110 3.42 -7.17 -8.28
N ALA A 111 4.40 -6.55 -7.62
CA ALA A 111 5.73 -6.21 -8.17
C ALA A 111 6.59 -5.44 -7.16
N ASN A 112 7.81 -5.92 -6.90
CA ASN A 112 9.01 -5.20 -6.42
C ASN A 112 8.91 -4.10 -5.32
N MET A 113 7.80 -4.01 -4.58
CA MET A 113 7.54 -2.95 -3.59
C MET A 113 8.61 -2.88 -2.52
N GLY A 114 9.15 -4.04 -2.12
CA GLY A 114 10.24 -4.12 -1.15
C GLY A 114 11.56 -3.56 -1.68
N ALA A 115 11.90 -3.75 -2.96
CA ALA A 115 13.16 -3.27 -3.50
C ALA A 115 13.11 -1.77 -3.79
N GLU A 116 12.02 -1.27 -4.37
CA GLU A 116 11.86 0.16 -4.65
C GLU A 116 11.72 0.98 -3.36
N HIS A 117 11.03 0.45 -2.35
CA HIS A 117 10.96 1.12 -1.04
C HIS A 117 12.31 1.08 -0.32
N LYS A 118 13.04 -0.04 -0.34
CA LYS A 118 14.42 -0.09 0.20
C LYS A 118 15.37 0.85 -0.53
N LYS A 119 15.28 0.96 -1.86
CA LYS A 119 16.02 1.96 -2.64
C LYS A 119 15.64 3.38 -2.24
N ALA A 120 14.36 3.67 -2.06
CA ALA A 120 13.89 4.99 -1.65
C ALA A 120 14.33 5.35 -0.22
N LEU A 121 14.25 4.43 0.74
CA LEU A 121 14.77 4.62 2.09
C LEU A 121 16.30 4.80 2.07
N SER A 122 17.03 3.95 1.36
CA SER A 122 18.48 4.10 1.20
C SER A 122 18.87 5.43 0.53
N TRP A 123 18.07 5.89 -0.44
CA TRP A 123 18.24 7.21 -1.04
C TRP A 123 17.98 8.32 -0.02
N LEU A 124 16.91 8.23 0.76
CA LEU A 124 16.57 9.22 1.80
C LEU A 124 17.67 9.29 2.87
N GLU A 125 18.13 8.15 3.39
CA GLU A 125 19.24 8.08 4.34
C GLU A 125 20.52 8.70 3.78
N LYS A 126 20.86 8.38 2.53
CA LYS A 126 22.05 8.93 1.85
C LYS A 126 21.98 10.45 1.69
N HIS A 127 20.79 11.02 1.55
CA HIS A 127 20.60 12.45 1.28
C HIS A 127 19.99 13.23 2.45
N GLN A 128 19.80 12.62 3.62
CA GLN A 128 19.28 13.29 4.81
C GLN A 128 20.23 14.39 5.31
N ASN A 129 21.53 14.25 5.05
CA ASN A 129 22.57 15.22 5.43
C ASN A 129 22.89 16.28 4.36
N THR A 130 22.28 16.22 3.18
CA THR A 130 22.56 17.21 2.10
C THR A 130 21.65 18.45 2.15
N TRP A 131 20.61 18.44 2.99
CA TRP A 131 19.67 19.55 3.17
C TRP A 131 19.78 20.25 4.52
N ALA A 132 20.79 19.91 5.32
CA ALA A 132 21.17 20.66 6.52
C ALA A 132 21.95 21.91 6.07
N ILE A 133 21.21 22.95 5.69
CA ILE A 133 21.69 24.33 5.59
C ILE A 133 21.14 25.07 6.80
#